data_AF-A0A3D6B3L2-F1
#
_entry.id   AF-A0A3D6B3L2-F1
#
_cell.length_a   1.000
_cell.length_b   1.000
_cell.length_c   1.000
_cell.angle_alpha   90.00
_cell.angle_beta   90.00
_cell.angle_gamma   90.00
#
_symmetry.space_group_name_H-M   'P 1'
#
loop_
_entity.id
_entity.type
_entity.pdbx_description
1 polymer ?
#
loop_
_entity_poly.entity_id
_entity_poly.type
_entity_poly.pdbx_seq_one_letter_code
_entity_poly.pdbx_strand_id
1 'polypeptide(L)' 'YLVDNDGKWGELRFDFESGTAEIIKLADWDTVKSNVFAKTAIRFVQELPEARLLQEKAVLVCYV' A
#
# COMPACT_ATOMS: atom_id res chain seq x y z
N TYR A 1 13.11 9.16 -23.25
CA TYR A 1 12.01 8.19 -23.21
C TYR A 1 11.35 8.34 -21.86
N LEU A 2 10.17 8.95 -21.79
CA LEU A 2 9.36 8.92 -20.57
C LEU A 2 8.63 7.58 -20.61
N VAL A 3 9.13 6.61 -19.85
CA VAL A 3 8.38 5.38 -19.59
C VAL A 3 7.20 5.81 -18.75
N ASP A 4 6.02 5.39 -19.16
CA ASP A 4 4.81 5.65 -18.43
C ASP A 4 4.91 4.96 -17.06
N ASN A 5 4.87 5.76 -15.98
CA ASN A 5 4.79 5.26 -14.60
C ASN A 5 3.32 5.15 -14.17
N ASP A 6 2.36 5.25 -15.09
CA ASP A 6 0.93 5.04 -14.85
C ASP A 6 0.56 3.56 -14.61
N GLY A 7 1.48 2.64 -14.88
CA GLY A 7 1.30 1.22 -14.63
C GLY A 7 1.03 0.95 -13.14
N LYS A 8 0.14 -0.02 -12.84
CA LYS A 8 -0.28 -0.39 -11.48
C LYS A 8 0.95 -0.53 -10.56
N TRP A 9 0.95 0.23 -9.46
CA TRP A 9 2.07 0.32 -8.51
C TRP A 9 2.24 -0.92 -7.62
N GLY A 10 1.27 -1.83 -7.62
CA GLY A 10 1.30 -3.05 -6.83
C GLY A 10 -0.05 -3.34 -6.17
N GLU A 11 -0.02 -4.26 -5.21
CA GLU A 11 -1.17 -4.68 -4.42
C GLU A 11 -0.74 -4.94 -2.98
N LEU A 12 -1.45 -4.32 -2.04
CA LEU A 12 -1.19 -4.41 -0.61
C LEU A 12 -2.46 -4.89 0.09
N ARG A 13 -2.28 -5.71 1.11
CA ARG A 13 -3.35 -6.12 2.03
C ARG A 13 -3.07 -5.52 3.40
N PHE A 14 -4.09 -4.93 4.01
CA PHE A 14 -4.04 -4.52 5.40
C PHE A 14 -5.12 -5.28 6.17
N ASP A 15 -4.73 -5.90 7.26
CA ASP A 15 -5.61 -6.48 8.24
C ASP A 15 -5.72 -5.52 9.43
N PHE A 16 -6.87 -4.85 9.52
CA PHE A 16 -7.17 -3.90 10.59
C PHE A 16 -7.37 -4.56 11.95
N GLU A 17 -7.80 -5.82 11.99
CA GLU A 17 -8.04 -6.55 13.23
C GLU A 17 -6.71 -6.91 13.90
N SER A 18 -5.75 -7.42 13.13
CA SER A 18 -4.42 -7.76 13.63
C SER A 18 -3.40 -6.60 13.54
N GLY A 19 -3.74 -5.52 12.84
CA GLY A 19 -2.82 -4.39 12.56
C GLY A 19 -1.65 -4.77 11.64
N THR A 20 -1.77 -5.89 10.93
CA THR A 20 -0.72 -6.41 10.05
C THR A 20 -0.95 -5.99 8.60
N ALA A 21 0.14 -5.85 7.86
CA ALA A 21 0.07 -5.49 6.46
C ALA A 21 1.02 -6.36 5.64
N GLU A 22 0.60 -6.70 4.43
CA GLU A 22 1.31 -7.59 3.52
C GLU A 22 1.42 -6.97 2.13
N ILE A 23 2.60 -7.10 1.54
CA ILE A 23 2.84 -6.73 0.14
C ILE A 23 2.53 -7.95 -0.71
N ILE A 24 1.41 -7.93 -1.43
CA ILE A 24 0.98 -9.05 -2.29
C ILE A 24 1.72 -9.01 -3.61
N LYS A 25 1.85 -7.82 -4.21
CA LYS A 25 2.55 -7.63 -5.48
C LYS A 25 3.19 -6.24 -5.55
N LEU A 26 4.36 -6.15 -6.17
CA LEU A 26 5.03 -4.89 -6.51
C LEU A 26 4.78 -4.53 -7.97
N ALA A 27 5.05 -3.28 -8.34
CA ALA A 27 4.94 -2.85 -9.71
C ALA A 27 5.89 -3.66 -10.61
N ASP A 28 5.39 -4.09 -11.77
CA ASP A 28 6.20 -4.82 -12.75
C ASP A 28 7.23 -3.89 -13.43
N TRP A 29 6.97 -2.58 -13.46
CA TRP A 29 7.81 -1.57 -14.12
C TRP A 29 8.98 -1.08 -13.25
N ASP A 30 8.82 -1.05 -11.92
CA ASP A 30 9.91 -0.71 -10.99
C ASP A 30 9.59 -1.24 -9.57
N THR A 31 10.19 -2.38 -9.24
CA THR A 31 10.02 -3.02 -7.93
C THR A 31 10.70 -2.24 -6.80
N VAL A 32 11.70 -1.41 -7.10
CA VAL A 32 12.42 -0.63 -6.08
C VAL A 32 11.54 0.54 -5.62
N LYS A 33 11.04 1.35 -6.55
CA LYS A 33 10.17 2.48 -6.21
C LYS A 33 8.86 2.02 -5.57
N SER A 34 8.22 0.99 -6.12
CA SER A 34 6.97 0.46 -5.57
C SER A 34 7.15 -0.14 -4.16
N ASN A 35 8.30 -0.76 -3.85
CA ASN A 35 8.58 -1.27 -2.51
C ASN A 35 8.75 -0.16 -1.47
N VAL A 36 9.43 0.93 -1.84
CA VAL A 36 9.57 2.12 -0.98
C VAL A 36 8.19 2.73 -0.69
N PHE A 37 7.35 2.86 -1.73
CA PHE A 37 5.98 3.34 -1.59
C PHE A 37 5.15 2.41 -0.68
N ALA A 38 5.18 1.10 -0.95
CA ALA A 38 4.45 0.10 -0.18
C ALA A 38 4.77 0.14 1.32
N LYS A 39 6.05 0.16 1.67
CA LYS A 39 6.49 0.25 3.08
C LYS A 39 6.04 1.55 3.75
N THR A 40 6.05 2.65 2.99
CA THR A 40 5.61 3.96 3.50
C THR A 40 4.10 3.98 3.74
N ALA A 41 3.32 3.44 2.81
CA ALA A 41 1.87 3.30 2.94
C ALA A 41 1.51 2.42 4.14
N ILE A 42 2.18 1.29 4.32
CA ILE A 42 1.98 0.41 5.49
C ILE A 42 2.22 1.17 6.79
N ARG A 43 3.37 1.85 6.90
CA ARG A 43 3.70 2.63 8.10
C ARG A 43 2.66 3.73 8.35
N PHE A 44 2.25 4.45 7.31
CA PHE A 44 1.23 5.49 7.43
C PHE A 44 -0.06 4.93 8.00
N VAL A 45 -0.56 3.81 7.45
CA VAL A 45 -1.80 3.17 7.93
C VAL A 45 -1.66 2.66 9.37
N GLN A 46 -0.50 2.11 9.74
CA GLN A 46 -0.23 1.67 11.12
C GLN A 46 -0.14 2.82 12.12
N GLU A 47 0.31 4.00 11.68
CA GLU A 47 0.42 5.21 12.51
C GLU A 47 -0.91 5.97 12.63
N LEU A 48 -1.92 5.67 11.79
CA LEU A 48 -3.24 6.28 11.87
C LEU A 48 -3.98 5.84 13.15
N PRO A 49 -4.36 6.77 14.04
CA PRO A 49 -5.23 6.47 15.20
C PRO A 49 -6.53 5.78 14.79
N GLU A 50 -7.07 6.12 13.62
CA GLU A 50 -8.31 5.61 13.04
C GLU A 50 -8.19 4.17 12.51
N ALA A 51 -6.98 3.68 12.20
CA ALA A 51 -6.80 2.27 11.81
C ALA A 51 -7.13 1.31 12.96
N ARG A 52 -7.10 1.80 14.21
CA ARG A 52 -7.56 1.06 15.40
C ARG A 52 -9.08 1.10 15.57
N LEU A 53 -9.79 2.00 14.87
CA LEU A 53 -11.24 2.21 14.95
C LEU A 53 -11.99 1.64 13.74
N LEU A 54 -11.34 1.53 12.59
CA LEU A 54 -11.91 0.98 11.36
C LEU A 54 -12.01 -0.55 11.44
N GLN A 55 -13.10 -1.03 12.07
CA GLN A 55 -13.51 -2.44 12.05
C GLN A 55 -14.06 -2.89 10.68
N GLU A 56 -14.25 -1.96 9.75
CA GLU A 56 -14.67 -2.26 8.38
C GLU A 56 -13.48 -2.20 7.42
N LYS A 57 -13.24 -3.35 6.80
CA LYS A 57 -12.26 -3.65 5.75
C LYS A 57 -12.05 -2.47 4.79
N ALA A 58 -11.00 -1.68 4.96
CA ALA A 58 -10.67 -0.60 4.04
C ALA A 58 -9.69 -1.08 2.96
N VAL A 59 -10.02 -0.86 1.69
CA VAL A 59 -9.10 -1.08 0.57
C VAL A 59 -8.41 0.24 0.28
N LEU A 60 -7.13 0.37 0.65
CA LEU A 60 -6.32 1.52 0.25
C LEU A 60 -5.94 1.38 -1.22
N VAL A 61 -6.60 2.16 -2.08
CA VAL A 61 -6.19 2.35 -3.47
C VAL A 61 -5.60 3.76 -3.58
N CYS A 62 -4.28 3.87 -3.55
CA CYS A 62 -3.59 5.14 -3.76
C CYS A 62 -3.43 5.39 -5.26
N TYR A 63 -4.06 6.45 -5.76
CA TYR A 63 -3.80 7.04 -7.07
C TYR A 63 -2.86 8.23 -6.86
N VAL A 64 -1.72 8.23 -7.54
CA VAL A 64 -0.84 9.41 -7.70
C VAL A 64 -0.58 9.59 -9.18
#